data_AF-A0A9E3QUK4-F1
#
_entry.id   AF-A0A9E3QUK4-F1
#
_cell.length_a   1.000
_cell.length_b   1.000
_cell.length_c   1.000
_cell.angle_alpha   90.00
_cell.angle_beta   90.00
_cell.angle_gamma   90.00
#
_symmetry.space_group_name_H-M   'P 1'
#
loop_
_entity.id
_entity.type
_entity.pdbx_description
1 polymer ?
#
loop_
_entity_poly.entity_id
_entity_poly.type
_entity_poly.pdbx_seq_one_letter_code
_entity_poly.pdbx_strand_id
1 'polypeptide(L)'
;MRSRLPVLLLCLAAGACTRFRAANELAEQGKFVEAAELFERLHQEKPDDPEIAEHLERARRRAVEQALGQSRRARLEGHSDEAFHTYAKGLELRDRWSVKLDGALESTVDEAHEDLVAQLRQQAAPFASAGEGLALQALTHRHDFVLRFPEQKGLRDELTAQTQATGRARCEALRKNAGADRPYWSLLVARYCAHFNVDGPRQWPLPELLNAATTSAAVSGLAEGHAGALEGALRTVFDASPWYSDKGTAAGALAIAGQAAQRTTERPVTLSAEWTEKVPYTVNVTKTLEEEVPVTECETYETRSATGQTLVQSREVQRTKKKTREVVVAETRFRDVPRVFEYQALRVERAASYSVRATLSAQGQTIASAGRDEQDTQSAYLHDVRFEPAGVVPQRPGFGPAEHWYRGRTDELIANFTTALSDAYRARFCTSGSLALEEAARCVRVKRQVPTAAVLSLKAELGEDARFASDLF
;
A
#
# COMPACT_ATOMS: atom_id res chain seq x y z
N MET A 1 7.37 64.02 -8.83
CA MET A 1 6.14 63.59 -9.54
C MET A 1 6.22 62.08 -9.79
N ARG A 2 5.18 61.34 -9.37
CA ARG A 2 4.71 60.00 -9.84
C ARG A 2 5.73 58.84 -9.75
N SER A 3 5.71 58.00 -8.71
CA SER A 3 4.74 56.94 -8.34
C SER A 3 4.40 55.98 -9.49
N ARG A 4 4.83 54.70 -9.36
CA ARG A 4 4.04 53.49 -9.66
C ARG A 4 4.74 52.20 -9.21
N LEU A 5 4.03 51.50 -8.33
CA LEU A 5 4.17 50.10 -7.88
C LEU A 5 3.29 49.21 -8.82
N PRO A 6 3.18 47.90 -8.61
CA PRO A 6 3.73 46.78 -9.41
C PRO A 6 2.72 46.12 -10.38
N VAL A 7 3.22 45.32 -11.34
CA VAL A 7 2.42 44.33 -12.09
C VAL A 7 3.09 42.98 -11.89
N LEU A 8 2.68 42.25 -10.85
CA LEU A 8 3.07 40.85 -10.66
C LEU A 8 2.04 40.16 -9.75
N LEU A 9 0.80 39.97 -10.23
CA LEU A 9 -0.23 39.18 -9.54
C LEU A 9 -1.41 38.87 -10.49
N LEU A 10 -1.26 37.95 -11.45
CA LEU A 10 -2.39 37.56 -12.32
C LEU A 10 -2.38 36.12 -12.86
N CYS A 11 -1.60 35.19 -12.30
CA CYS A 11 -1.60 33.78 -12.73
C CYS A 11 -2.21 32.77 -11.73
N LEU A 12 -2.69 33.20 -10.56
CA LEU A 12 -3.34 32.30 -9.58
C LEU A 12 -4.88 32.23 -9.72
N ALA A 13 -5.51 33.16 -10.44
CA ALA A 13 -6.98 33.22 -10.53
C ALA A 13 -7.60 32.23 -11.55
N ALA A 14 -6.83 31.79 -12.55
CA ALA A 14 -7.35 30.91 -13.61
C ALA A 14 -7.65 29.48 -13.10
N GLY A 15 -6.91 28.98 -12.10
CA GLY A 15 -7.10 27.63 -11.55
C GLY A 15 -8.31 27.50 -10.62
N ALA A 16 -8.70 28.56 -9.92
CA ALA A 16 -9.81 28.53 -8.96
C ALA A 16 -11.18 28.48 -9.67
N CYS A 17 -11.37 29.26 -10.75
CA CYS A 17 -12.63 29.23 -11.52
C CYS A 17 -12.85 27.89 -12.23
N THR A 18 -11.80 27.27 -12.77
CA THR A 18 -11.90 25.94 -13.39
C THR A 18 -12.23 24.86 -12.36
N ARG A 19 -11.67 24.95 -11.15
CA ARG A 19 -11.94 24.00 -10.06
C ARG A 19 -13.32 24.18 -9.45
N PHE A 20 -13.80 25.43 -9.31
CA PHE A 20 -15.16 25.72 -8.85
C PHE A 20 -16.21 25.18 -9.83
N ARG A 21 -16.02 25.37 -11.14
CA ARG A 21 -16.87 24.75 -12.16
C ARG A 21 -16.85 23.22 -12.07
N ALA A 22 -15.67 22.61 -11.94
CA ALA A 22 -15.55 21.16 -11.81
C ALA A 22 -16.25 20.62 -10.54
N ALA A 23 -16.18 21.35 -9.42
CA ALA A 23 -16.89 20.99 -8.19
C ALA A 23 -18.42 21.05 -8.37
N ASN A 24 -18.92 22.07 -9.07
CA ASN A 24 -20.34 22.17 -9.43
C ASN A 24 -20.78 21.05 -10.38
N GLU A 25 -20.00 20.72 -11.40
CA GLU A 25 -20.28 19.60 -12.32
C GLU A 25 -20.40 18.26 -11.58
N LEU A 26 -19.55 18.03 -10.56
CA LEU A 26 -19.66 16.84 -9.71
C LEU A 26 -20.95 16.86 -8.86
N ALA A 27 -21.31 18.02 -8.29
CA ALA A 27 -22.53 18.15 -7.52
C ALA A 27 -23.79 17.92 -8.39
N GLU A 28 -23.81 18.42 -9.62
CA GLU A 28 -24.88 18.18 -10.59
C GLU A 28 -25.02 16.70 -10.99
N GLN A 29 -23.91 15.96 -11.00
CA GLN A 29 -23.88 14.52 -11.20
C GLN A 29 -24.28 13.69 -9.97
N GLY A 30 -24.57 14.33 -8.83
CA GLY A 30 -24.85 13.65 -7.56
C GLY A 30 -23.61 13.05 -6.87
N LYS A 31 -22.41 13.46 -7.28
CA LYS A 31 -21.13 13.07 -6.66
C LYS A 31 -20.77 14.05 -5.53
N PHE A 32 -21.64 14.11 -4.53
CA PHE A 32 -21.60 15.16 -3.51
C PHE A 32 -20.38 15.06 -2.58
N VAL A 33 -19.82 13.87 -2.36
CA VAL A 33 -18.61 13.70 -1.52
C VAL A 33 -17.39 14.30 -2.23
N GLU A 34 -17.19 13.95 -3.49
CA GLU A 34 -16.11 14.47 -4.32
C GLU A 34 -16.26 15.97 -4.58
N ALA A 35 -17.50 16.44 -4.77
CA ALA A 35 -17.80 17.87 -4.84
C ALA A 35 -17.42 18.59 -3.55
N ALA A 36 -17.81 18.06 -2.38
CA ALA A 36 -17.45 18.64 -1.08
C ALA A 36 -15.92 18.72 -0.89
N GLU A 37 -15.16 17.67 -1.23
CA GLU A 37 -13.70 17.68 -1.11
C GLU A 37 -12.99 18.68 -2.05
N LEU A 38 -13.60 18.99 -3.20
CA LEU A 38 -13.12 20.09 -4.04
C LEU A 38 -13.48 21.45 -3.46
N PHE A 39 -14.70 21.63 -2.97
CA PHE A 39 -15.12 22.88 -2.30
C PHE A 39 -14.31 23.14 -1.03
N GLU A 40 -13.92 22.12 -0.27
CA GLU A 40 -13.03 22.27 0.91
C GLU A 40 -11.68 22.84 0.53
N ARG A 41 -11.06 22.33 -0.55
CA ARG A 41 -9.78 22.85 -1.07
C ARG A 41 -9.92 24.29 -1.55
N LEU A 42 -11.02 24.61 -2.22
CA LEU A 42 -11.32 25.97 -2.66
C LEU A 42 -11.53 26.92 -1.47
N HIS A 43 -12.21 26.45 -0.42
CA HIS A 43 -12.44 27.23 0.79
C HIS A 43 -11.15 27.48 1.58
N GLN A 44 -10.20 26.53 1.58
CA GLN A 44 -8.86 26.76 2.14
C GLN A 44 -8.08 27.84 1.38
N GLU A 45 -8.22 27.90 0.05
CA GLU A 45 -7.58 28.93 -0.77
C GLU A 45 -8.27 30.29 -0.61
N LYS A 46 -9.58 30.31 -0.36
CA LYS A 46 -10.41 31.51 -0.22
C LYS A 46 -11.43 31.37 0.93
N PRO A 47 -11.00 31.55 2.19
CA PRO A 47 -11.86 31.31 3.35
C PRO A 47 -13.02 32.30 3.46
N ASP A 48 -12.84 33.54 2.97
CA ASP A 48 -13.82 34.62 3.08
C ASP A 48 -14.81 34.68 1.90
N ASP A 49 -14.78 33.70 0.98
CA ASP A 49 -15.69 33.65 -0.17
C ASP A 49 -17.03 33.01 0.21
N PRO A 50 -18.13 33.78 0.32
CA PRO A 50 -19.41 33.27 0.78
C PRO A 50 -20.05 32.28 -0.21
N GLU A 51 -19.74 32.38 -1.50
CA GLU A 51 -20.29 31.48 -2.52
C GLU A 51 -19.69 30.08 -2.38
N ILE A 52 -18.38 29.98 -2.16
CA ILE A 52 -17.70 28.71 -1.92
C ILE A 52 -18.20 28.07 -0.62
N ALA A 53 -18.37 28.86 0.44
CA ALA A 53 -18.87 28.38 1.72
C ALA A 53 -20.29 27.80 1.61
N GLU A 54 -21.19 28.47 0.88
CA GLU A 54 -22.56 27.99 0.66
C GLU A 54 -22.60 26.68 -0.12
N HIS A 55 -21.84 26.58 -1.22
CA HIS A 55 -21.78 25.37 -2.05
C HIS A 55 -21.15 24.20 -1.29
N LEU A 56 -20.14 24.46 -0.46
CA LEU A 56 -19.54 23.47 0.41
C LEU A 56 -20.56 22.88 1.39
N GLU A 57 -21.27 23.73 2.14
CA GLU A 57 -22.29 23.28 3.10
C GLU A 57 -23.43 22.52 2.42
N ARG A 58 -23.86 22.98 1.24
CA ARG A 58 -24.86 22.28 0.43
C ARG A 58 -24.36 20.91 -0.01
N ALA A 59 -23.16 20.80 -0.55
CA ALA A 59 -22.59 19.52 -0.98
C ALA A 59 -22.46 18.54 0.19
N ARG A 60 -21.97 18.99 1.35
CA ARG A 60 -21.88 18.19 2.58
C ARG A 60 -23.23 17.65 3.03
N ARG A 61 -24.25 18.51 3.10
CA ARG A 61 -25.62 18.11 3.46
C ARG A 61 -26.18 17.08 2.48
N ARG A 62 -26.06 17.33 1.17
CA ARG A 62 -26.57 16.44 0.11
C ARG A 62 -25.88 15.09 0.11
N ALA A 63 -24.59 15.03 0.43
CA ALA A 63 -23.87 13.77 0.59
C ALA A 63 -24.40 12.93 1.77
N VAL A 64 -24.71 13.57 2.91
CA VAL A 64 -25.35 12.89 4.06
C VAL A 64 -26.75 12.40 3.68
N GLU A 65 -27.59 13.26 3.09
CA GLU A 65 -28.92 12.91 2.60
C GLU A 65 -28.88 11.73 1.62
N GLN A 66 -27.92 11.73 0.69
CA GLN A 66 -27.78 10.66 -0.29
C GLN A 66 -27.42 9.33 0.37
N ALA A 67 -26.48 9.31 1.32
CA ALA A 67 -26.09 8.09 2.03
C ALA A 67 -27.26 7.52 2.86
N LEU A 68 -27.98 8.38 3.58
CA LEU A 68 -29.16 7.97 4.36
C LEU A 68 -30.33 7.53 3.47
N GLY A 69 -30.51 8.19 2.31
CA GLY A 69 -31.49 7.80 1.30
C GLY A 69 -31.17 6.44 0.66
N GLN A 70 -29.88 6.15 0.41
CA GLN A 70 -29.42 4.84 -0.02
C GLN A 70 -29.69 3.76 1.04
N SER A 71 -29.41 4.05 2.32
CA SER A 71 -29.75 3.14 3.42
C SER A 71 -31.24 2.82 3.44
N ARG A 72 -32.10 3.85 3.35
CA ARG A 72 -33.54 3.64 3.32
C ARG A 72 -33.99 2.75 2.16
N ARG A 73 -33.46 2.95 0.95
CA ARG A 73 -33.77 2.08 -0.19
C ARG A 73 -33.33 0.64 0.05
N ALA A 74 -32.09 0.43 0.51
CA ALA A 74 -31.59 -0.89 0.84
C ALA A 74 -32.45 -1.61 1.90
N ARG A 75 -32.93 -0.89 2.93
CA ARG A 75 -33.89 -1.43 3.91
C ARG A 75 -35.19 -1.90 3.26
N LEU A 76 -35.79 -1.07 2.39
CA LEU A 76 -37.04 -1.39 1.70
C LEU A 76 -36.89 -2.56 0.72
N GLU A 77 -35.70 -2.77 0.17
CA GLU A 77 -35.36 -3.87 -0.73
C GLU A 77 -34.95 -5.15 0.02
N GLY A 78 -34.82 -5.10 1.35
CA GLY A 78 -34.41 -6.23 2.19
C GLY A 78 -32.90 -6.49 2.20
N HIS A 79 -32.08 -5.54 1.75
CA HIS A 79 -30.62 -5.61 1.75
C HIS A 79 -30.02 -5.04 3.05
N SER A 80 -30.20 -5.75 4.16
CA SER A 80 -29.78 -5.33 5.51
C SER A 80 -28.31 -4.88 5.62
N ASP A 81 -27.38 -5.68 5.10
CA ASP A 81 -25.94 -5.36 5.20
C ASP A 81 -25.60 -4.05 4.45
N GLU A 82 -26.17 -3.87 3.25
CA GLU A 82 -26.01 -2.64 2.46
C GLU A 82 -26.63 -1.44 3.19
N ALA A 83 -27.81 -1.62 3.79
CA ALA A 83 -28.47 -0.59 4.59
C ALA A 83 -27.61 -0.14 5.77
N PHE A 84 -26.95 -1.07 6.48
CA PHE A 84 -26.07 -0.74 7.60
C PHE A 84 -24.80 -0.01 7.14
N HIS A 85 -24.18 -0.44 6.04
CA HIS A 85 -23.00 0.23 5.49
C HIS A 85 -23.28 1.65 5.05
N THR A 86 -24.38 1.88 4.32
CA THR A 86 -24.77 3.21 3.85
C THR A 86 -25.25 4.10 5.00
N TYR A 87 -25.90 3.53 6.02
CA TYR A 87 -26.24 4.25 7.25
C TYR A 87 -24.98 4.69 8.02
N ALA A 88 -24.04 3.77 8.26
CA ALA A 88 -22.75 4.07 8.87
C ALA A 88 -21.97 5.14 8.08
N LYS A 89 -22.04 5.10 6.75
CA LYS A 89 -21.44 6.14 5.90
C LYS A 89 -22.10 7.50 6.11
N GLY A 90 -23.43 7.54 6.20
CA GLY A 90 -24.16 8.76 6.52
C GLY A 90 -23.73 9.39 7.85
N LEU A 91 -23.61 8.57 8.91
CA LEU A 91 -23.13 9.01 10.22
C LEU A 91 -21.68 9.50 10.18
N GLU A 92 -20.79 8.80 9.47
CA GLU A 92 -19.39 9.22 9.30
C GLU A 92 -19.29 10.58 8.60
N LEU A 93 -20.06 10.80 7.53
CA LEU A 93 -20.06 12.07 6.80
C LEU A 93 -20.65 13.19 7.67
N ARG A 94 -21.72 12.91 8.42
CA ARG A 94 -22.31 13.86 9.37
C ARG A 94 -21.28 14.30 10.41
N ASP A 95 -20.57 13.36 11.02
CA ASP A 95 -19.59 13.63 12.07
C ASP A 95 -18.35 14.35 11.51
N ARG A 96 -17.82 13.89 10.38
CA ARG A 96 -16.66 14.51 9.68
C ARG A 96 -16.90 15.98 9.38
N TRP A 97 -18.11 16.33 8.95
CA TRP A 97 -18.46 17.67 8.49
C TRP A 97 -19.32 18.48 9.46
N SER A 98 -19.66 17.91 10.63
CA SER A 98 -20.56 18.54 11.62
C SER A 98 -21.89 19.00 11.00
N VAL A 99 -22.45 18.20 10.08
CA VAL A 99 -23.71 18.54 9.39
C VAL A 99 -24.85 18.55 10.40
N LYS A 100 -25.54 19.69 10.50
CA LYS A 100 -26.76 19.80 11.31
C LYS A 100 -27.90 19.02 10.67
N LEU A 101 -28.43 18.05 11.41
CA LEU A 101 -29.67 17.36 11.07
C LEU A 101 -30.85 18.31 11.26
N ASP A 102 -31.74 18.37 10.28
CA ASP A 102 -33.06 18.99 10.40
C ASP A 102 -34.12 17.90 10.55
N GLY A 103 -35.38 18.27 10.80
CA GLY A 103 -36.42 17.30 11.17
C GLY A 103 -36.62 16.15 10.17
N ALA A 104 -36.36 16.34 8.87
CA ALA A 104 -36.47 15.26 7.89
C ALA A 104 -35.26 14.31 7.94
N LEU A 105 -34.05 14.86 8.07
CA LEU A 105 -32.82 14.09 8.21
C LEU A 105 -32.75 13.35 9.55
N GLU A 106 -33.14 14.01 10.64
CA GLU A 106 -33.21 13.44 11.98
C GLU A 106 -34.16 12.24 12.02
N SER A 107 -35.38 12.39 11.50
CA SER A 107 -36.33 11.28 11.36
C SER A 107 -35.78 10.12 10.52
N THR A 108 -34.99 10.40 9.49
CA THR A 108 -34.37 9.33 8.67
C THR A 108 -33.30 8.57 9.45
N VAL A 109 -32.52 9.26 10.29
CA VAL A 109 -31.52 8.64 11.17
C VAL A 109 -32.20 7.79 12.23
N ASP A 110 -33.28 8.27 12.84
CA ASP A 110 -34.04 7.55 13.87
C ASP A 110 -34.67 6.26 13.30
N GLU A 111 -35.34 6.34 12.14
CA GLU A 111 -35.89 5.15 11.47
C GLU A 111 -34.81 4.11 11.14
N ALA A 112 -33.64 4.57 10.68
CA ALA A 112 -32.52 3.68 10.37
C ALA A 112 -31.91 3.05 11.62
N HIS A 113 -31.86 3.80 12.73
CA HIS A 113 -31.43 3.29 14.03
C HIS A 113 -32.39 2.21 14.55
N GLU A 114 -33.70 2.46 14.55
CA GLU A 114 -34.70 1.50 15.02
C GLU A 114 -34.66 0.19 14.22
N ASP A 115 -34.52 0.29 12.89
CA ASP A 115 -34.39 -0.88 12.02
C ASP A 115 -33.11 -1.67 12.29
N LEU A 116 -31.96 -1.00 12.41
CA LEU A 116 -30.69 -1.63 12.80
C LEU A 116 -30.83 -2.39 14.11
N VAL A 117 -31.42 -1.75 15.14
CA VAL A 117 -31.67 -2.36 16.45
C VAL A 117 -32.54 -3.60 16.32
N ALA A 118 -33.66 -3.52 15.60
CA ALA A 118 -34.58 -4.63 15.43
C ALA A 118 -33.91 -5.82 14.71
N GLN A 119 -33.21 -5.55 13.61
CA GLN A 119 -32.55 -6.58 12.81
C GLN A 119 -31.39 -7.25 13.55
N LEU A 120 -30.52 -6.48 14.22
CA LEU A 120 -29.41 -7.07 14.98
C LEU A 120 -29.90 -7.90 16.16
N ARG A 121 -30.97 -7.47 16.86
CA ARG A 121 -31.61 -8.30 17.90
C ARG A 121 -32.18 -9.60 17.32
N GLN A 122 -32.83 -9.52 16.16
CA GLN A 122 -33.36 -10.71 15.47
C GLN A 122 -32.24 -11.68 15.07
N GLN A 123 -31.10 -11.18 14.60
CA GLN A 123 -29.93 -12.00 14.26
C GLN A 123 -29.22 -12.56 15.49
N ALA A 124 -29.20 -11.82 16.60
CA ALA A 124 -28.58 -12.23 17.86
C ALA A 124 -29.38 -13.29 18.62
N ALA A 125 -30.72 -13.25 18.52
CA ALA A 125 -31.61 -14.09 19.32
C ALA A 125 -31.36 -15.61 19.18
N PRO A 126 -31.13 -16.19 17.97
CA PRO A 126 -30.78 -17.60 17.83
C PRO A 126 -29.53 -17.99 18.62
N PHE A 127 -28.45 -17.23 18.50
CA PHE A 127 -27.18 -17.51 19.20
C PHE A 127 -27.33 -17.38 20.71
N ALA A 128 -28.01 -16.33 21.17
CA ALA A 128 -28.29 -16.11 22.59
C ALA A 128 -29.11 -17.27 23.19
N SER A 129 -30.14 -17.75 22.47
CA SER A 129 -30.99 -18.85 22.91
C SER A 129 -30.28 -20.21 22.92
N ALA A 130 -29.36 -20.42 21.99
CA ALA A 130 -28.56 -21.64 21.88
C ALA A 130 -27.37 -21.70 22.87
N GLY A 131 -27.05 -20.59 23.53
CA GLY A 131 -25.87 -20.52 24.39
C GLY A 131 -24.56 -20.32 23.62
N GLU A 132 -24.61 -19.76 22.41
CA GLU A 132 -23.47 -19.65 21.48
C GLU A 132 -22.81 -18.27 21.63
N GLY A 133 -21.98 -18.12 22.66
CA GLY A 133 -21.40 -16.84 23.04
C GLY A 133 -20.35 -16.32 22.07
N LEU A 134 -19.52 -17.21 21.51
CA LEU A 134 -18.49 -16.81 20.54
C LEU A 134 -19.11 -16.43 19.18
N ALA A 135 -20.13 -17.16 18.73
CA ALA A 135 -20.87 -16.83 17.53
C ALA A 135 -21.59 -15.48 17.65
N LEU A 136 -22.20 -15.21 18.80
CA LEU A 136 -22.81 -13.91 19.09
C LEU A 136 -21.77 -12.77 19.14
N GLN A 137 -20.59 -13.04 19.71
CA GLN A 137 -19.49 -12.08 19.68
C GLN A 137 -19.02 -11.79 18.24
N ALA A 138 -18.88 -12.84 17.42
CA ALA A 138 -18.49 -12.70 16.02
C ALA A 138 -19.52 -11.90 15.21
N LEU A 139 -20.82 -12.11 15.47
CA LEU A 139 -21.90 -11.31 14.91
C LEU A 139 -21.75 -9.83 15.29
N THR A 140 -21.48 -9.55 16.57
CA THR A 140 -21.30 -8.18 17.08
C THR A 140 -20.09 -7.52 16.42
N HIS A 141 -18.95 -8.20 16.39
CA HIS A 141 -17.71 -7.70 15.78
C HIS A 141 -17.88 -7.42 14.27
N ARG A 142 -18.61 -8.28 13.53
CA ARG A 142 -18.95 -8.03 12.12
C ARG A 142 -19.64 -6.69 11.90
N HIS A 143 -20.37 -6.20 12.91
CA HIS A 143 -21.12 -4.94 12.86
C HIS A 143 -20.47 -3.80 13.66
N ASP A 144 -19.22 -3.94 14.12
CA ASP A 144 -18.51 -2.87 14.84
C ASP A 144 -18.42 -1.57 14.05
N PHE A 145 -18.38 -1.66 12.71
CA PHE A 145 -18.32 -0.48 11.84
C PHE A 145 -19.52 0.47 12.00
N VAL A 146 -20.69 -0.05 12.39
CA VAL A 146 -21.90 0.72 12.68
C VAL A 146 -22.17 0.85 14.18
N LEU A 147 -21.80 -0.14 14.99
CA LEU A 147 -21.97 -0.09 16.45
C LEU A 147 -21.01 0.88 17.16
N ARG A 148 -19.95 1.35 16.48
CA ARG A 148 -19.00 2.33 17.02
C ARG A 148 -19.59 3.72 17.24
N PHE A 149 -20.67 4.07 16.54
CA PHE A 149 -21.26 5.40 16.64
C PHE A 149 -21.94 5.63 18.00
N PRO A 150 -21.92 6.86 18.56
CA PRO A 150 -22.50 7.15 19.88
C PRO A 150 -23.98 6.80 20.02
N GLU A 151 -24.77 6.97 18.95
CA GLU A 151 -26.19 6.63 18.89
C GLU A 151 -26.43 5.14 19.14
N GLN A 152 -25.46 4.30 18.78
CA GLN A 152 -25.55 2.85 18.92
C GLN A 152 -25.03 2.36 20.26
N LYS A 153 -24.64 3.25 21.19
CA LYS A 153 -24.09 2.87 22.49
C LYS A 153 -25.04 1.93 23.26
N GLY A 154 -26.33 2.23 23.28
CA GLY A 154 -27.32 1.39 23.98
C GLY A 154 -27.35 -0.04 23.45
N LEU A 155 -27.43 -0.21 22.13
CA LEU A 155 -27.42 -1.51 21.47
C LEU A 155 -26.08 -2.25 21.66
N ARG A 156 -24.96 -1.54 21.54
CA ARG A 156 -23.62 -2.12 21.75
C ARG A 156 -23.45 -2.65 23.18
N ASP A 157 -23.86 -1.86 24.18
CA ASP A 157 -23.79 -2.25 25.59
C ASP A 157 -24.70 -3.46 25.85
N GLU A 158 -25.91 -3.49 25.27
CA GLU A 158 -26.85 -4.62 25.34
C GLU A 158 -26.26 -5.90 24.73
N LEU A 159 -25.79 -5.85 23.48
CA LEU A 159 -25.19 -7.01 22.80
C LEU A 159 -23.94 -7.52 23.52
N THR A 160 -23.13 -6.61 24.06
CA THR A 160 -21.96 -6.97 24.88
C THR A 160 -22.37 -7.70 26.15
N ALA A 161 -23.35 -7.17 26.87
CA ALA A 161 -23.86 -7.80 28.09
C ALA A 161 -24.50 -9.17 27.81
N GLN A 162 -25.28 -9.28 26.73
CA GLN A 162 -25.88 -10.53 26.29
C GLN A 162 -24.81 -11.56 25.90
N THR A 163 -23.81 -11.16 25.11
CA THR A 163 -22.66 -12.00 24.73
C THR A 163 -21.95 -12.56 25.96
N GLN A 164 -21.66 -11.71 26.95
CA GLN A 164 -21.06 -12.15 28.20
C GLN A 164 -21.97 -13.13 28.93
N ALA A 165 -23.24 -12.79 29.17
CA ALA A 165 -24.18 -13.67 29.88
C ALA A 165 -24.33 -15.06 29.19
N THR A 166 -24.50 -15.07 27.87
CA THR A 166 -24.59 -16.28 27.05
C THR A 166 -23.32 -17.13 27.15
N GLY A 167 -22.14 -16.51 27.02
CA GLY A 167 -20.85 -17.20 27.15
C GLY A 167 -20.63 -17.80 28.55
N ARG A 168 -20.99 -17.07 29.60
CA ARG A 168 -20.90 -17.55 31.00
C ARG A 168 -21.79 -18.77 31.23
N ALA A 169 -23.06 -18.70 30.83
CA ALA A 169 -24.00 -19.82 30.96
C ALA A 169 -23.50 -21.06 30.20
N ARG A 170 -22.93 -20.86 29.00
CA ARG A 170 -22.35 -21.96 28.22
C ARG A 170 -21.14 -22.58 28.90
N CYS A 171 -20.22 -21.77 29.43
CA CYS A 171 -19.07 -22.26 30.19
C CYS A 171 -19.51 -23.20 31.33
N GLU A 172 -20.53 -22.82 32.11
CA GLU A 172 -21.06 -23.65 33.20
C GLU A 172 -21.60 -25.00 32.71
N ALA A 173 -22.25 -25.03 31.54
CA ALA A 173 -22.72 -26.27 30.93
C ALA A 173 -21.55 -27.15 30.47
N LEU A 174 -20.58 -26.58 29.75
CA LEU A 174 -19.42 -27.31 29.19
C LEU A 174 -18.53 -27.92 30.27
N ARG A 175 -18.40 -27.25 31.43
CA ARG A 175 -17.61 -27.72 32.57
C ARG A 175 -18.03 -29.10 33.08
N LYS A 176 -19.30 -29.49 32.91
CA LYS A 176 -19.82 -30.79 33.37
C LYS A 176 -19.21 -31.97 32.62
N ASN A 177 -18.78 -31.75 31.38
CA ASN A 177 -18.18 -32.77 30.51
C ASN A 177 -16.64 -32.71 30.48
N ALA A 178 -16.03 -31.84 31.29
CA ALA A 178 -14.58 -31.73 31.42
C ALA A 178 -14.06 -32.69 32.50
N GLY A 179 -12.92 -33.32 32.26
CA GLY A 179 -12.38 -34.39 33.10
C GLY A 179 -10.95 -34.78 32.75
N ALA A 180 -10.33 -35.57 33.63
CA ALA A 180 -8.95 -36.03 33.46
C ALA A 180 -8.79 -37.00 32.27
N ASP A 181 -9.87 -37.68 31.87
CA ASP A 181 -9.94 -38.56 30.71
C ASP A 181 -10.00 -37.80 29.37
N ARG A 182 -10.25 -36.49 29.42
CA ARG A 182 -10.35 -35.60 28.24
C ARG A 182 -9.58 -34.30 28.47
N PRO A 183 -8.24 -34.37 28.57
CA PRO A 183 -7.42 -33.23 28.93
C PRO A 183 -7.45 -32.09 27.89
N TYR A 184 -7.56 -32.37 26.59
CA TYR A 184 -7.66 -31.34 25.55
C TYR A 184 -9.03 -30.66 25.54
N TRP A 185 -10.11 -31.42 25.69
CA TRP A 185 -11.44 -30.86 25.87
C TRP A 185 -11.48 -29.97 27.12
N SER A 186 -10.93 -30.44 28.24
CA SER A 186 -10.84 -29.66 29.48
C SER A 186 -10.05 -28.37 29.30
N LEU A 187 -8.95 -28.40 28.54
CA LEU A 187 -8.18 -27.21 28.20
C LEU A 187 -9.00 -26.23 27.34
N LEU A 188 -9.68 -26.72 26.30
CA LEU A 188 -10.53 -25.90 25.43
C LEU A 188 -11.65 -25.23 26.24
N VAL A 189 -12.35 -25.99 27.10
CA VAL A 189 -13.39 -25.44 27.98
C VAL A 189 -12.79 -24.41 28.96
N ALA A 190 -11.61 -24.66 29.51
CA ALA A 190 -10.95 -23.67 30.37
C ALA A 190 -10.61 -22.37 29.65
N ARG A 191 -10.17 -22.45 28.38
CA ARG A 191 -9.93 -21.27 27.54
C ARG A 191 -11.22 -20.54 27.20
N TYR A 192 -12.27 -21.28 26.84
CA TYR A 192 -13.60 -20.73 26.60
C TYR A 192 -14.13 -19.98 27.84
N CYS A 193 -14.05 -20.59 29.02
CA CYS A 193 -14.46 -19.96 30.27
C CYS A 193 -13.65 -18.71 30.60
N ALA A 194 -12.32 -18.77 30.45
CA ALA A 194 -11.43 -17.63 30.67
C ALA A 194 -11.76 -16.45 29.74
N HIS A 195 -12.12 -16.72 28.48
CA HIS A 195 -12.54 -15.70 27.51
C HIS A 195 -13.78 -14.92 27.97
N PHE A 196 -14.70 -15.55 28.68
CA PHE A 196 -15.89 -14.92 29.27
C PHE A 196 -15.72 -14.51 30.74
N ASN A 197 -14.47 -14.46 31.22
CA ASN A 197 -14.10 -14.09 32.59
C ASN A 197 -14.78 -14.96 33.67
N VAL A 198 -14.84 -16.27 33.44
CA VAL A 198 -15.36 -17.26 34.39
C VAL A 198 -14.30 -18.30 34.70
N ASP A 199 -14.30 -18.80 35.94
CA ASP A 199 -13.43 -19.90 36.32
C ASP A 199 -13.73 -21.16 35.49
N GLY A 200 -12.71 -21.65 34.81
CA GLY A 200 -12.77 -22.88 34.01
C GLY A 200 -12.65 -24.15 34.85
N PRO A 201 -12.80 -25.33 34.21
CA PRO A 201 -12.45 -26.60 34.83
C PRO A 201 -10.94 -26.67 35.09
N ARG A 202 -10.53 -27.57 35.99
CA ARG A 202 -9.12 -27.87 36.21
C ARG A 202 -8.47 -28.34 34.91
N GLN A 203 -7.32 -27.74 34.58
CA GLN A 203 -6.49 -28.19 33.45
C GLN A 203 -5.60 -29.36 33.88
N TRP A 204 -5.45 -30.33 32.99
CA TRP A 204 -4.70 -31.56 33.20
C TRP A 204 -3.40 -31.56 32.38
N PRO A 205 -2.38 -32.34 32.80
CA PRO A 205 -1.15 -32.47 32.02
C PRO A 205 -1.41 -32.98 30.59
N LEU A 206 -0.64 -32.48 29.64
CA LEU A 206 -0.71 -32.82 28.22
C LEU A 206 0.63 -33.45 27.80
N PRO A 207 0.80 -34.77 27.99
CA PRO A 207 2.12 -35.40 27.94
C PRO A 207 2.80 -35.38 26.57
N GLU A 208 2.04 -35.23 25.49
CA GLU A 208 2.58 -35.09 24.13
C GLU A 208 3.00 -33.65 23.77
N LEU A 209 2.67 -32.65 24.61
CA LEU A 209 3.04 -31.26 24.39
C LEU A 209 4.31 -30.87 25.14
N LEU A 210 4.93 -29.82 24.62
CA LEU A 210 6.17 -29.27 25.14
C LEU A 210 5.87 -28.08 26.07
N ASN A 211 6.54 -28.02 27.21
CA ASN A 211 6.44 -26.88 28.16
C ASN A 211 7.62 -25.92 28.09
N ALA A 212 8.68 -26.31 27.38
CA ALA A 212 9.84 -25.48 27.13
C ALA A 212 10.57 -26.01 25.90
N ALA A 213 11.36 -25.14 25.27
CA ALA A 213 12.41 -25.54 24.34
C ALA A 213 13.77 -25.07 24.88
N THR A 214 14.79 -25.91 24.80
CA THR A 214 16.17 -25.45 24.95
C THR A 214 16.65 -24.96 23.59
N THR A 215 17.15 -23.73 23.50
CA THR A 215 17.57 -23.17 22.22
C THR A 215 19.09 -23.27 22.08
N SER A 216 19.56 -23.62 20.89
CA SER A 216 20.97 -23.58 20.51
C SER A 216 21.09 -22.93 19.14
N ALA A 217 21.96 -21.93 19.03
CA ALA A 217 22.19 -21.19 17.80
C ALA A 217 23.65 -21.25 17.37
N ALA A 218 23.89 -21.79 16.18
CA ALA A 218 25.19 -21.89 15.53
C ALA A 218 25.07 -21.33 14.11
N VAL A 219 24.84 -20.01 14.00
CA VAL A 219 24.77 -19.32 12.71
C VAL A 219 25.99 -18.42 12.56
N SER A 220 26.81 -18.70 11.56
CA SER A 220 28.01 -17.92 11.26
C SER A 220 27.71 -16.77 10.30
N GLY A 221 28.47 -15.68 10.40
CA GLY A 221 28.47 -14.55 9.46
C GLY A 221 27.19 -13.69 9.42
N LEU A 222 26.27 -13.89 10.37
CA LEU A 222 25.27 -12.87 10.70
C LEU A 222 25.92 -11.74 11.51
N ALA A 223 25.47 -10.51 11.29
CA ALA A 223 25.92 -9.36 12.08
C ALA A 223 25.54 -9.52 13.56
N GLU A 224 26.31 -8.88 14.44
CA GLU A 224 26.13 -8.95 15.89
C GLU A 224 24.69 -8.56 16.28
N GLY A 225 24.09 -9.31 17.21
CA GLY A 225 22.70 -9.14 17.63
C GLY A 225 21.64 -9.79 16.71
N HIS A 226 21.91 -10.04 15.43
CA HIS A 226 20.92 -10.64 14.52
C HIS A 226 20.63 -12.11 14.85
N ALA A 227 21.66 -12.87 15.26
CA ALA A 227 21.48 -14.26 15.68
C ALA A 227 20.57 -14.36 16.92
N GLY A 228 20.74 -13.47 17.90
CA GLY A 228 19.89 -13.41 19.09
C GLY A 228 18.46 -12.96 18.77
N ALA A 229 18.28 -12.02 17.82
CA ALA A 229 16.96 -11.63 17.35
C ALA A 229 16.22 -12.77 16.64
N LEU A 230 16.92 -13.52 15.77
CA LEU A 230 16.39 -14.72 15.12
C LEU A 230 15.99 -15.79 16.14
N GLU A 231 16.86 -16.05 17.12
CA GLU A 231 16.56 -16.98 18.22
C GLU A 231 15.32 -16.56 19.00
N GLY A 232 15.24 -15.29 19.43
CA GLY A 232 14.08 -14.77 20.14
C GLY A 232 12.79 -14.89 19.32
N ALA A 233 12.84 -14.56 18.03
CA ALA A 233 11.68 -14.65 17.15
C ALA A 233 11.22 -16.10 16.93
N LEU A 234 12.14 -17.04 16.69
CA LEU A 234 11.80 -18.45 16.56
C LEU A 234 11.28 -19.04 17.87
N ARG A 235 11.76 -18.54 19.02
CA ARG A 235 11.20 -18.90 20.33
C ARG A 235 9.78 -18.40 20.50
N THR A 236 9.49 -17.15 20.14
CA THR A 236 8.12 -16.61 20.14
C THR A 236 7.20 -17.43 19.23
N VAL A 237 7.68 -17.85 18.06
CA VAL A 237 6.93 -18.75 17.18
C VAL A 237 6.64 -20.10 17.84
N PHE A 238 7.63 -20.70 18.51
CA PHE A 238 7.43 -21.94 19.26
C PHE A 238 6.39 -21.77 20.38
N ASP A 239 6.50 -20.73 21.20
CA ASP A 239 5.59 -20.47 22.32
C ASP A 239 4.14 -20.20 21.82
N ALA A 240 3.99 -19.66 20.62
CA ALA A 240 2.69 -19.46 19.96
C ALA A 240 2.17 -20.70 19.19
N SER A 241 2.99 -21.75 19.08
CA SER A 241 2.68 -22.93 18.28
C SER A 241 1.74 -23.91 18.99
N PRO A 242 1.03 -24.79 18.26
CA PRO A 242 0.18 -25.82 18.87
C PRO A 242 0.94 -26.83 19.74
N TRP A 243 2.26 -26.94 19.55
CA TRP A 243 3.14 -27.83 20.31
C TRP A 243 3.43 -27.34 21.72
N TYR A 244 3.32 -26.03 21.99
CA TYR A 244 3.61 -25.45 23.29
C TYR A 244 2.38 -25.43 24.21
N SER A 245 2.56 -25.81 25.46
CA SER A 245 1.61 -25.57 26.55
C SER A 245 2.34 -25.56 27.88
N ASP A 246 1.93 -24.67 28.79
CA ASP A 246 2.36 -24.67 30.20
C ASP A 246 1.96 -25.97 30.95
N LYS A 247 1.03 -26.76 30.38
CA LYS A 247 0.65 -28.08 30.87
C LYS A 247 1.37 -29.23 30.17
N GLY A 248 2.27 -28.93 29.23
CA GLY A 248 3.17 -29.91 28.64
C GLY A 248 4.06 -30.55 29.71
N THR A 249 4.49 -31.79 29.48
CA THR A 249 5.36 -32.51 30.43
C THR A 249 6.77 -32.72 29.89
N ALA A 250 7.01 -32.48 28.60
CA ALA A 250 8.29 -32.68 27.96
C ALA A 250 8.96 -31.36 27.58
N ALA A 251 10.30 -31.35 27.57
CA ALA A 251 11.09 -30.29 26.99
C ALA A 251 11.51 -30.65 25.56
N GLY A 252 11.45 -29.66 24.66
CA GLY A 252 12.00 -29.74 23.32
C GLY A 252 13.41 -29.17 23.22
N ALA A 253 14.05 -29.37 22.08
CA ALA A 253 15.28 -28.72 21.67
C ALA A 253 15.07 -28.03 20.33
N LEU A 254 15.27 -26.70 20.31
CA LEU A 254 15.26 -25.84 19.14
C LEU A 254 16.71 -25.60 18.69
N ALA A 255 17.11 -26.24 17.60
CA ALA A 255 18.43 -26.07 17.01
C ALA A 255 18.34 -25.13 15.81
N ILE A 256 19.17 -24.09 15.80
CA ILE A 256 19.29 -23.12 14.72
C ILE A 256 20.73 -23.21 14.21
N ALA A 257 20.93 -23.60 12.96
CA ALA A 257 22.26 -23.79 12.39
C ALA A 257 22.34 -23.24 10.98
N GLY A 258 23.49 -22.66 10.62
CA GLY A 258 23.69 -22.18 9.27
C GLY A 258 24.84 -21.20 9.08
N GLN A 259 24.81 -20.54 7.94
CA GLN A 259 25.77 -19.50 7.58
C GLN A 259 25.09 -18.42 6.76
N ALA A 260 25.48 -17.19 7.01
CA ALA A 260 25.25 -16.03 6.19
C ALA A 260 26.61 -15.49 5.77
N ALA A 261 26.79 -15.15 4.51
CA ALA A 261 28.03 -14.56 4.03
C ALA A 261 27.74 -13.48 3.02
N GLN A 262 28.54 -12.42 3.05
CA GLN A 262 28.55 -11.39 2.03
C GLN A 262 29.98 -11.19 1.57
N ARG A 263 30.15 -11.11 0.26
CA ARG A 263 31.41 -10.78 -0.37
C ARG A 263 31.19 -9.63 -1.34
N THR A 264 31.96 -8.58 -1.16
CA THR A 264 32.07 -7.49 -2.14
C THR A 264 33.39 -7.62 -2.88
N THR A 265 33.35 -7.54 -4.19
CA THR A 265 34.55 -7.51 -5.04
C THR A 265 34.50 -6.29 -5.94
N GLU A 266 35.60 -5.54 -5.95
CA GLU A 266 35.76 -4.36 -6.77
C GLU A 266 36.83 -4.62 -7.83
N ARG A 267 36.56 -4.26 -9.07
CA ARG A 267 37.50 -4.39 -10.18
C ARG A 267 37.55 -3.10 -10.98
N PRO A 268 38.73 -2.52 -11.23
CA PRO A 268 38.84 -1.36 -12.11
C PRO A 268 38.47 -1.76 -13.54
N VAL A 269 37.69 -0.92 -14.19
CA VAL A 269 37.25 -1.08 -15.59
C VAL A 269 37.32 0.28 -16.29
N THR A 270 37.60 0.25 -17.59
CA THR A 270 37.49 1.43 -18.45
C THR A 270 36.17 1.36 -19.20
N LEU A 271 35.39 2.43 -19.11
CA LEU A 271 34.11 2.60 -19.79
C LEU A 271 34.26 3.68 -20.87
N SER A 272 33.43 3.59 -21.90
CA SER A 272 33.41 4.53 -23.03
C SER A 272 32.02 5.12 -23.20
N ALA A 273 31.94 6.45 -23.32
CA ALA A 273 30.71 7.16 -23.65
C ALA A 273 30.87 7.89 -24.98
N GLU A 274 30.01 7.56 -25.94
CA GLU A 274 30.00 8.18 -27.26
C GLU A 274 29.25 9.52 -27.21
N TRP A 275 29.77 10.53 -27.91
CA TRP A 275 29.07 11.80 -28.08
C TRP A 275 29.39 12.45 -29.43
N THR A 276 28.61 13.47 -29.77
CA THR A 276 28.77 14.21 -31.03
C THR A 276 29.21 15.63 -30.75
N GLU A 277 30.38 16.01 -31.28
CA GLU A 277 30.92 17.37 -31.19
C GLU A 277 30.58 18.17 -32.45
N LYS A 278 30.02 19.36 -32.28
CA LYS A 278 29.81 20.30 -33.39
C LYS A 278 31.09 21.08 -33.66
N VAL A 279 31.85 20.65 -34.67
CA VAL A 279 33.12 21.28 -35.03
C VAL A 279 32.91 22.29 -36.16
N PRO A 280 33.32 23.57 -36.00
CA PRO A 280 33.25 24.54 -37.07
C PRO A 280 34.28 24.21 -38.17
N TYR A 281 33.90 24.42 -39.42
CA TYR A 281 34.80 24.40 -40.57
C TYR A 281 34.50 25.57 -41.50
N THR A 282 35.54 26.12 -42.11
CA THR A 282 35.41 27.21 -43.06
C THR A 282 35.22 26.64 -44.45
N VAL A 283 34.14 27.06 -45.10
CA VAL A 283 33.95 26.82 -46.53
C VAL A 283 33.92 28.16 -47.24
N ASN A 284 34.67 28.24 -48.32
CA ASN A 284 34.64 29.37 -49.23
C ASN A 284 33.40 29.25 -50.09
N VAL A 285 32.43 30.14 -49.89
CA VAL A 285 31.19 30.17 -50.68
C VAL A 285 31.22 31.38 -51.59
N THR A 286 30.98 31.15 -52.88
CA THR A 286 30.82 32.23 -53.84
C THR A 286 29.47 32.90 -53.61
N LYS A 287 29.50 34.17 -53.22
CA LYS A 287 28.31 35.02 -53.13
C LYS A 287 28.32 36.02 -54.27
N THR A 288 27.17 36.21 -54.88
CA THR A 288 26.96 37.26 -55.87
C THR A 288 26.59 38.54 -55.14
N LEU A 289 27.46 39.55 -55.21
CA LEU A 289 27.19 40.90 -54.73
C LEU A 289 26.80 41.77 -55.92
N GLU A 290 25.73 42.56 -55.77
CA GLU A 290 25.37 43.59 -56.74
C GLU A 290 26.05 44.91 -56.36
N GLU A 291 26.83 45.47 -57.28
CA GLU A 291 27.44 46.79 -57.13
C GLU A 291 26.91 47.70 -58.26
N GLU A 292 26.52 48.92 -57.92
CA GLU A 292 26.08 49.92 -58.91
C GLU A 292 27.29 50.68 -59.43
N VAL A 293 27.65 50.43 -60.70
CA VAL A 293 28.76 51.12 -61.36
C VAL A 293 28.23 52.17 -62.34
N PRO A 294 28.78 53.39 -62.35
CA PRO A 294 28.43 54.40 -63.33
C PRO A 294 28.93 53.97 -64.72
N VAL A 295 28.05 54.02 -65.69
CA VAL A 295 28.30 53.76 -67.10
C VAL A 295 27.91 55.02 -67.86
N THR A 296 28.80 55.45 -68.76
CA THR A 296 28.54 56.56 -69.68
C THR A 296 27.85 56.00 -70.92
N GLU A 297 26.60 56.41 -71.14
CA GLU A 297 25.82 56.04 -72.32
C GLU A 297 25.62 57.27 -73.21
N CYS A 298 25.77 57.12 -74.53
CA CYS A 298 25.46 58.19 -75.47
C CYS A 298 23.95 58.23 -75.72
N GLU A 299 23.30 59.28 -75.27
CA GLU A 299 21.88 59.55 -75.55
C GLU A 299 21.80 60.55 -76.71
N THR A 300 21.20 60.14 -77.81
CA THR A 300 20.88 61.03 -78.93
C THR A 300 19.53 61.68 -78.72
N TYR A 301 19.47 62.99 -78.86
CA TYR A 301 18.26 63.79 -78.86
C TYR A 301 18.19 64.65 -80.11
N GLU A 302 16.98 64.89 -80.59
CA GLU A 302 16.75 65.62 -81.82
C GLU A 302 16.39 67.08 -81.52
N THR A 303 16.99 68.01 -82.26
CA THR A 303 16.69 69.45 -82.18
C THR A 303 16.36 69.96 -83.57
N ARG A 304 15.34 70.81 -83.72
CA ARG A 304 15.01 71.41 -85.03
C ARG A 304 15.81 72.69 -85.25
N SER A 305 16.44 72.79 -86.41
CA SER A 305 17.12 74.01 -86.86
C SER A 305 16.10 75.07 -87.30
N ALA A 306 16.54 76.34 -87.34
CA ALA A 306 15.71 77.47 -87.75
C ALA A 306 15.19 77.40 -89.20
N THR A 307 15.72 76.50 -90.04
CA THR A 307 15.23 76.22 -91.41
C THR A 307 14.30 75.01 -91.49
N GLY A 308 13.93 74.41 -90.35
CA GLY A 308 12.96 73.31 -90.27
C GLY A 308 13.54 71.90 -90.40
N GLN A 309 14.87 71.74 -90.48
CA GLN A 309 15.52 70.42 -90.47
C GLN A 309 15.77 69.91 -89.06
N THR A 310 15.50 68.62 -88.82
CA THR A 310 15.83 67.96 -87.55
C THR A 310 17.30 67.55 -87.53
N LEU A 311 18.05 68.04 -86.54
CA LEU A 311 19.44 67.68 -86.25
C LEU A 311 19.46 66.71 -85.07
N VAL A 312 19.96 65.50 -85.30
CA VAL A 312 20.23 64.54 -84.23
C VAL A 312 21.56 64.93 -83.58
N GLN A 313 21.52 65.26 -82.29
CA GLN A 313 22.71 65.53 -81.47
C GLN A 313 22.86 64.42 -80.44
N SER A 314 24.07 63.97 -80.18
CA SER A 314 24.37 63.06 -79.06
C SER A 314 24.96 63.83 -77.89
N ARG A 315 24.55 63.49 -76.67
CA ARG A 315 25.27 63.83 -75.44
C ARG A 315 25.56 62.56 -74.66
N GLU A 316 26.69 62.55 -73.97
CA GLU A 316 27.00 61.50 -73.00
C GLU A 316 26.21 61.75 -71.71
N VAL A 317 25.49 60.74 -71.22
CA VAL A 317 24.80 60.74 -69.93
C VAL A 317 25.37 59.65 -69.03
N GLN A 318 25.58 59.96 -67.75
CA GLN A 318 26.01 58.98 -66.76
C GLN A 318 24.79 58.27 -66.16
N ARG A 319 24.74 56.94 -66.23
CA ARG A 319 23.73 56.10 -65.60
C ARG A 319 24.39 55.03 -64.75
N THR A 320 23.83 54.68 -63.60
CA THR A 320 24.33 53.54 -62.83
C THR A 320 23.71 52.24 -63.36
N LYS A 321 24.57 51.25 -63.61
CA LYS A 321 24.15 49.89 -63.98
C LYS A 321 24.57 48.94 -62.86
N LYS A 322 23.64 48.10 -62.41
CA LYS A 322 23.94 47.03 -61.47
C LYS A 322 24.82 45.99 -62.15
N LYS A 323 26.03 45.81 -61.64
CA LYS A 323 26.96 44.79 -62.06
C LYS A 323 27.07 43.77 -60.93
N THR A 324 26.80 42.51 -61.25
CA THR A 324 27.04 41.42 -60.32
C THR A 324 28.53 41.07 -60.32
N ARG A 325 29.11 40.99 -59.12
CA ARG A 325 30.45 40.45 -58.90
C ARG A 325 30.35 39.26 -57.96
N GLU A 326 30.92 38.15 -58.38
CA GLU A 326 31.12 37.01 -57.50
C GLU A 326 32.29 37.29 -56.56
N VAL A 327 32.02 37.22 -55.26
CA VAL A 327 33.02 37.35 -54.19
C VAL A 327 33.02 36.06 -53.38
N VAL A 328 34.21 35.50 -53.19
CA VAL A 328 34.42 34.34 -52.34
C VAL A 328 34.45 34.82 -50.89
N VAL A 329 33.46 34.41 -50.10
CA VAL A 329 33.37 34.74 -48.67
C VAL A 329 33.58 33.46 -47.87
N ALA A 330 34.46 33.52 -46.88
CA ALA A 330 34.65 32.44 -45.92
C ALA A 330 33.42 32.37 -44.99
N GLU A 331 32.66 31.29 -45.06
CA GLU A 331 31.55 31.00 -44.15
C GLU A 331 31.94 29.90 -43.16
N THR A 332 31.64 30.12 -41.88
CA THR A 332 31.76 29.08 -40.85
C THR A 332 30.51 28.21 -40.86
N ARG A 333 30.67 26.92 -41.22
CA ARG A 333 29.65 25.89 -41.08
C ARG A 333 30.02 24.94 -39.95
N PHE A 334 29.07 24.14 -39.46
CA PHE A 334 29.32 23.13 -38.44
C PHE A 334 29.11 21.74 -39.04
N ARG A 335 29.94 20.78 -38.62
CA ARG A 335 29.74 19.36 -38.89
C ARG A 335 29.71 18.60 -37.57
N ASP A 336 28.91 17.55 -37.55
CA ASP A 336 28.83 16.62 -36.42
C ASP A 336 30.00 15.64 -36.52
N VAL A 337 30.85 15.61 -35.49
CA VAL A 337 32.01 14.72 -35.40
C VAL A 337 31.80 13.75 -34.24
N PRO A 338 31.75 12.43 -34.49
CA PRO A 338 31.67 11.44 -33.41
C PRO A 338 32.95 11.45 -32.59
N ARG A 339 32.79 11.46 -31.27
CA ARG A 339 33.86 11.43 -30.26
C ARG A 339 33.56 10.34 -29.24
N VAL A 340 34.61 9.79 -28.64
CA VAL A 340 34.50 8.85 -27.53
C VAL A 340 35.19 9.47 -26.33
N PHE A 341 34.49 9.47 -25.20
CA PHE A 341 35.04 9.84 -23.91
C PHE A 341 35.27 8.56 -23.10
N GLU A 342 36.53 8.20 -22.90
CA GLU A 342 36.92 7.08 -22.06
C GLU A 342 37.11 7.54 -20.62
N TYR A 343 36.61 6.76 -19.67
CA TYR A 343 36.72 7.07 -18.26
C TYR A 343 36.90 5.82 -17.40
N GLN A 344 37.55 6.00 -16.26
CA GLN A 344 37.78 4.92 -15.30
C GLN A 344 36.58 4.79 -14.36
N ALA A 345 36.18 3.55 -14.09
CA ALA A 345 35.17 3.21 -13.10
C ALA A 345 35.59 1.96 -12.31
N LEU A 346 34.98 1.74 -11.16
CA LEU A 346 35.05 0.46 -10.45
C LEU A 346 33.78 -0.31 -10.76
N ARG A 347 33.91 -1.53 -11.28
CA ARG A 347 32.83 -2.51 -11.29
C ARG A 347 32.78 -3.14 -9.90
N VAL A 348 31.72 -2.84 -9.17
CA VAL A 348 31.47 -3.39 -7.83
C VAL A 348 30.47 -4.53 -7.99
N GLU A 349 30.85 -5.71 -7.51
CA GLU A 349 29.98 -6.89 -7.45
C GLU A 349 29.77 -7.27 -5.99
N ARG A 350 28.53 -7.54 -5.61
CA ARG A 350 28.16 -8.00 -4.27
C ARG A 350 27.47 -9.35 -4.40
N ALA A 351 28.07 -10.37 -3.82
CA ALA A 351 27.48 -11.69 -3.66
C ALA A 351 27.07 -11.88 -2.20
N ALA A 352 25.83 -12.27 -1.96
CA ALA A 352 25.30 -12.61 -0.65
C ALA A 352 24.75 -14.03 -0.67
N SER A 353 24.97 -14.78 0.41
CA SER A 353 24.40 -16.12 0.62
C SER A 353 23.80 -16.24 2.01
N TYR A 354 22.68 -16.94 2.12
CA TYR A 354 21.99 -17.22 3.36
C TYR A 354 21.52 -18.67 3.35
N SER A 355 22.10 -19.51 4.21
CA SER A 355 21.72 -20.90 4.38
C SER A 355 21.54 -21.19 5.86
N VAL A 356 20.30 -21.09 6.35
CA VAL A 356 19.97 -21.24 7.77
C VAL A 356 18.77 -22.18 7.94
N ARG A 357 18.85 -23.07 8.93
CA ARG A 357 17.81 -24.03 9.28
C ARG A 357 17.46 -23.96 10.76
N ALA A 358 16.17 -24.01 11.04
CA ALA A 358 15.61 -24.18 12.38
C ALA A 358 14.94 -25.56 12.47
N THR A 359 15.25 -26.30 13.54
CA THR A 359 14.72 -27.65 13.78
C THR A 359 14.24 -27.76 15.22
N LEU A 360 12.96 -28.11 15.40
CA LEU A 360 12.41 -28.49 16.70
C LEU A 360 12.43 -30.01 16.83
N SER A 361 12.98 -30.49 17.94
CA SER A 361 12.98 -31.90 18.29
C SER A 361 12.50 -32.12 19.72
N ALA A 362 11.96 -33.30 20.00
CA ALA A 362 11.66 -33.75 21.34
C ALA A 362 11.85 -35.26 21.43
N GLN A 363 12.34 -35.76 22.58
CA GLN A 363 12.57 -37.20 22.80
C GLN A 363 13.42 -37.85 21.69
N GLY A 364 14.39 -37.11 21.14
CA GLY A 364 15.28 -37.58 20.07
C GLY A 364 14.65 -37.64 18.67
N GLN A 365 13.40 -37.20 18.50
CA GLN A 365 12.72 -37.16 17.20
C GLN A 365 12.56 -35.72 16.71
N THR A 366 12.74 -35.51 15.41
CA THR A 366 12.43 -34.22 14.78
C THR A 366 10.92 -34.06 14.68
N ILE A 367 10.39 -32.98 15.24
CA ILE A 367 8.98 -32.60 15.16
C ILE A 367 8.74 -31.78 13.89
N ALA A 368 9.53 -30.72 13.71
CA ALA A 368 9.40 -29.80 12.59
C ALA A 368 10.78 -29.25 12.21
N SER A 369 10.97 -28.97 10.93
CA SER A 369 12.17 -28.34 10.42
C SER A 369 11.81 -27.40 9.29
N ALA A 370 12.41 -26.21 9.29
CA ALA A 370 12.32 -25.25 8.20
C ALA A 370 13.71 -24.70 7.92
N GLY A 371 14.01 -24.48 6.65
CA GLY A 371 15.27 -23.88 6.25
C GLY A 371 15.06 -22.91 5.11
N ARG A 372 16.03 -22.01 4.95
CA ARG A 372 16.13 -21.13 3.81
C ARG A 372 17.55 -21.21 3.28
N ASP A 373 17.68 -21.46 1.99
CA ASP A 373 18.92 -21.45 1.25
C ASP A 373 18.75 -20.53 0.05
N GLU A 374 19.52 -19.47 -0.02
CA GLU A 374 19.41 -18.46 -1.06
C GLU A 374 20.74 -17.76 -1.31
N GLN A 375 20.94 -17.38 -2.57
CA GLN A 375 22.09 -16.62 -3.03
C GLN A 375 21.62 -15.47 -3.90
N ASP A 376 22.23 -14.31 -3.75
CA ASP A 376 21.99 -13.13 -4.57
C ASP A 376 23.32 -12.57 -5.07
N THR A 377 23.34 -12.09 -6.31
CA THR A 377 24.52 -11.43 -6.90
C THR A 377 24.09 -10.18 -7.64
N GLN A 378 24.67 -9.05 -7.25
CA GLN A 378 24.37 -7.73 -7.82
C GLN A 378 25.65 -7.10 -8.35
N SER A 379 25.54 -6.33 -9.43
CA SER A 379 26.67 -5.61 -10.05
C SER A 379 26.29 -4.19 -10.42
N ALA A 380 27.18 -3.24 -10.16
CA ALA A 380 27.02 -1.83 -10.54
C ALA A 380 28.38 -1.17 -10.77
N TYR A 381 28.36 0.04 -11.34
CA TYR A 381 29.55 0.86 -11.49
C TYR A 381 29.61 1.93 -10.40
N LEU A 382 30.83 2.23 -9.96
CA LEU A 382 31.16 3.34 -9.07
C LEU A 382 32.15 4.25 -9.80
N HIS A 383 31.75 5.50 -10.03
CA HIS A 383 32.64 6.54 -10.53
C HIS A 383 32.11 7.93 -10.16
N ASP A 384 33.01 8.87 -9.91
CA ASP A 384 32.68 10.29 -9.69
C ASP A 384 32.85 11.14 -10.97
N VAL A 385 33.08 10.49 -12.12
CA VAL A 385 33.30 11.16 -13.41
C VAL A 385 32.01 11.84 -13.89
N ARG A 386 32.12 13.10 -14.29
CA ARG A 386 31.07 13.87 -14.97
C ARG A 386 31.57 14.35 -16.32
N PHE A 387 30.78 14.09 -17.36
CA PHE A 387 31.02 14.59 -18.70
C PHE A 387 29.67 14.81 -19.42
N GLU A 388 29.13 16.01 -19.27
CA GLU A 388 27.83 16.43 -19.80
C GLU A 388 27.68 16.18 -21.32
N PRO A 389 28.69 16.41 -22.18
CA PRO A 389 28.51 16.20 -23.62
C PRO A 389 28.15 14.76 -24.01
N ALA A 390 28.59 13.76 -23.23
CA ALA A 390 28.18 12.36 -23.40
C ALA A 390 27.19 11.86 -22.34
N GLY A 391 26.57 12.78 -21.57
CA GLY A 391 25.61 12.42 -20.52
C GLY A 391 26.20 11.58 -19.38
N VAL A 392 27.53 11.56 -19.20
CA VAL A 392 28.17 10.81 -18.13
C VAL A 392 27.98 11.57 -16.83
N VAL A 393 27.33 10.94 -15.87
CA VAL A 393 27.09 11.49 -14.53
C VAL A 393 27.64 10.53 -13.47
N PRO A 394 28.08 11.03 -12.30
CA PRO A 394 28.55 10.18 -11.22
C PRO A 394 27.56 9.06 -10.88
N GLN A 395 28.08 7.84 -10.70
CA GLN A 395 27.30 6.68 -10.29
C GLN A 395 27.84 6.10 -9.00
N ARG A 396 26.94 5.68 -8.12
CA ARG A 396 27.25 4.92 -6.90
C ARG A 396 26.38 3.67 -6.85
N PRO A 397 26.91 2.52 -6.40
CA PRO A 397 26.13 1.31 -6.28
C PRO A 397 24.94 1.49 -5.31
N GLY A 398 23.72 1.32 -5.82
CA GLY A 398 22.47 1.43 -5.06
C GLY A 398 22.07 0.13 -4.36
N PHE A 399 23.02 -0.67 -3.89
CA PHE A 399 22.73 -2.03 -3.42
C PHE A 399 21.90 -2.11 -2.12
N GLY A 400 21.71 -0.99 -1.41
CA GLY A 400 21.09 -0.96 -0.08
C GLY A 400 21.92 -1.69 0.99
N PRO A 401 21.58 -1.55 2.28
CA PRO A 401 22.31 -2.24 3.35
C PRO A 401 22.09 -3.75 3.32
N ALA A 402 23.14 -4.51 3.59
CA ALA A 402 23.13 -5.98 3.60
C ALA A 402 22.09 -6.55 4.57
N GLU A 403 21.92 -5.86 5.69
CA GLU A 403 21.02 -6.23 6.78
C GLU A 403 19.56 -6.32 6.33
N HIS A 404 19.15 -5.49 5.36
CA HIS A 404 17.79 -5.58 4.80
C HIS A 404 17.57 -6.88 4.04
N TRP A 405 18.57 -7.33 3.27
CA TRP A 405 18.50 -8.59 2.53
C TRP A 405 18.38 -9.78 3.48
N TYR A 406 19.23 -9.83 4.52
CA TYR A 406 19.19 -10.89 5.54
C TYR A 406 17.92 -10.87 6.39
N ARG A 407 17.41 -9.68 6.74
CA ARG A 407 16.15 -9.54 7.50
C ARG A 407 14.99 -10.17 6.76
N GLY A 408 14.83 -9.89 5.46
CA GLY A 408 13.78 -10.51 4.65
C GLY A 408 13.84 -12.05 4.67
N ARG A 409 15.04 -12.64 4.59
CA ARG A 409 15.21 -14.11 4.63
C ARG A 409 14.99 -14.69 6.03
N THR A 410 15.26 -13.90 7.06
CA THR A 410 14.95 -14.24 8.45
C THR A 410 13.43 -14.26 8.66
N ASP A 411 12.71 -13.24 8.20
CA ASP A 411 11.25 -13.16 8.29
C ASP A 411 10.58 -14.32 7.54
N GLU A 412 11.08 -14.67 6.35
CA GLU A 412 10.63 -15.83 5.60
C GLU A 412 10.93 -17.16 6.31
N LEU A 413 12.11 -17.31 6.93
CA LEU A 413 12.43 -18.50 7.73
C LEU A 413 11.47 -18.65 8.93
N ILE A 414 11.17 -17.55 9.62
CA ILE A 414 10.22 -17.51 10.75
C ILE A 414 8.82 -17.93 10.28
N ALA A 415 8.36 -17.41 9.14
CA ALA A 415 7.07 -17.77 8.55
C ALA A 415 7.04 -19.26 8.13
N ASN A 416 8.10 -19.75 7.49
CA ASN A 416 8.23 -21.16 7.09
C ASN A 416 8.25 -22.10 8.31
N PHE A 417 8.94 -21.71 9.38
CA PHE A 417 8.99 -22.48 10.61
C PHE A 417 7.64 -22.52 11.34
N THR A 418 6.92 -21.38 11.36
CA THR A 418 5.54 -21.31 11.88
C THR A 418 4.64 -22.31 11.14
N THR A 419 4.68 -22.30 9.80
CA THR A 419 3.92 -23.23 8.97
C THR A 419 4.33 -24.68 9.23
N ALA A 420 5.64 -24.97 9.28
CA ALA A 420 6.14 -26.33 9.54
C ALA A 420 5.68 -26.89 10.89
N LEU A 421 5.60 -26.06 11.94
CA LEU A 421 5.09 -26.47 13.24
C LEU A 421 3.60 -26.82 13.19
N SER A 422 2.79 -25.97 12.57
CA SER A 422 1.35 -26.22 12.39
C SER A 422 1.08 -27.45 11.53
N ASP A 423 1.80 -27.61 10.43
CA ASP A 423 1.67 -28.77 9.53
C ASP A 423 2.06 -30.07 10.21
N ALA A 424 3.18 -30.08 10.95
CA ALA A 424 3.61 -31.24 11.73
C ALA A 424 2.58 -31.63 12.80
N TYR A 425 1.98 -30.64 13.47
CA TYR A 425 0.93 -30.89 14.46
C TYR A 425 -0.31 -31.50 13.82
N ARG A 426 -0.78 -30.92 12.71
CA ARG A 426 -1.94 -31.40 11.96
C ARG A 426 -1.72 -32.82 11.45
N ALA A 427 -0.57 -33.07 10.85
CA ALA A 427 -0.21 -34.39 10.32
C ALA A 427 -0.17 -35.47 11.42
N ARG A 428 0.18 -35.09 12.65
CA ARG A 428 0.22 -36.03 13.77
C ARG A 428 -1.15 -36.28 14.41
N PHE A 429 -1.98 -35.25 14.53
CA PHE A 429 -3.14 -35.32 15.42
C PHE A 429 -4.50 -35.18 14.72
N CYS A 430 -4.53 -34.80 13.44
CA CYS A 430 -5.74 -34.32 12.74
C CYS A 430 -5.99 -34.98 11.39
N THR A 431 -5.56 -36.24 11.23
CA THR A 431 -5.59 -36.96 9.95
C THR A 431 -6.81 -37.85 9.76
N SER A 432 -7.64 -38.07 10.78
CA SER A 432 -8.83 -38.92 10.66
C SER A 432 -10.01 -38.18 10.02
N GLY A 433 -10.79 -38.89 9.20
CA GLY A 433 -12.00 -38.36 8.56
C GLY A 433 -13.16 -38.11 9.54
N SER A 434 -13.13 -38.77 10.70
CA SER A 434 -13.97 -38.49 11.86
C SER A 434 -13.10 -38.39 13.11
N LEU A 435 -13.41 -37.43 13.97
CA LEU A 435 -12.68 -37.18 15.20
C LEU A 435 -13.63 -37.34 16.39
N ALA A 436 -13.22 -38.04 17.44
CA ALA A 436 -13.92 -37.98 18.72
C ALA A 436 -13.80 -36.57 19.32
N LEU A 437 -14.63 -36.24 20.32
CA LEU A 437 -14.64 -34.92 20.95
C LEU A 437 -13.25 -34.47 21.42
N GLU A 438 -12.52 -35.37 22.09
CA GLU A 438 -11.17 -35.10 22.60
C GLU A 438 -10.16 -34.86 21.47
N GLU A 439 -10.24 -35.65 20.39
CA GLU A 439 -9.35 -35.50 19.24
C GLU A 439 -9.64 -34.21 18.47
N ALA A 440 -10.92 -33.84 18.37
CA ALA A 440 -11.36 -32.59 17.77
C ALA A 440 -10.89 -31.38 18.60
N ALA A 441 -11.01 -31.45 19.94
CA ALA A 441 -10.50 -30.44 20.86
C ALA A 441 -8.96 -30.31 20.79
N ARG A 442 -8.26 -31.41 20.61
CA ARG A 442 -6.82 -31.41 20.34
C ARG A 442 -6.52 -30.71 19.00
N CYS A 443 -7.30 -31.00 17.97
CA CYS A 443 -7.06 -30.48 16.63
C CYS A 443 -7.26 -28.98 16.47
N VAL A 444 -8.24 -28.38 17.15
CA VAL A 444 -8.48 -26.92 17.05
C VAL A 444 -7.29 -26.07 17.50
N ARG A 445 -6.35 -26.65 18.27
CA ARG A 445 -5.09 -25.97 18.66
C ARG A 445 -4.22 -25.57 17.48
N VAL A 446 -4.37 -26.20 16.31
CA VAL A 446 -3.60 -25.83 15.10
C VAL A 446 -3.83 -24.37 14.67
N LYS A 447 -4.93 -23.76 15.15
CA LYS A 447 -5.45 -22.42 14.82
C LYS A 447 -5.84 -22.25 13.36
N ARG A 448 -4.87 -22.40 12.45
CA ARG A 448 -5.05 -22.24 11.01
C ARG A 448 -5.46 -23.55 10.36
N GLN A 449 -6.44 -23.48 9.45
CA GLN A 449 -6.88 -24.63 8.65
C GLN A 449 -7.35 -25.80 9.53
N VAL A 450 -8.15 -25.51 10.56
CA VAL A 450 -8.82 -26.55 11.35
C VAL A 450 -9.63 -27.45 10.40
N PRO A 451 -9.44 -28.78 10.43
CA PRO A 451 -10.21 -29.67 9.58
C PRO A 451 -11.71 -29.54 9.84
N THR A 452 -12.52 -29.56 8.78
CA THR A 452 -13.99 -29.52 8.89
C THR A 452 -14.53 -30.62 9.80
N ALA A 453 -13.92 -31.81 9.79
CA ALA A 453 -14.27 -32.91 10.69
C ALA A 453 -14.15 -32.53 12.17
N ALA A 454 -13.13 -31.77 12.57
CA ALA A 454 -12.96 -31.33 13.95
C ALA A 454 -14.05 -30.35 14.36
N VAL A 455 -14.37 -29.38 13.48
CA VAL A 455 -15.44 -28.40 13.73
C VAL A 455 -16.80 -29.12 13.85
N LEU A 456 -17.08 -30.09 12.97
CA LEU A 456 -18.32 -30.87 13.01
C LEU A 456 -18.43 -31.69 14.30
N SER A 457 -17.36 -32.34 14.74
CA SER A 457 -17.34 -33.08 16.00
C SER A 457 -17.58 -32.19 17.21
N LEU A 458 -17.04 -30.97 17.21
CA LEU A 458 -17.23 -30.00 18.29
C LEU A 458 -18.63 -29.38 18.30
N LYS A 459 -19.30 -29.29 17.14
CA LYS A 459 -20.63 -28.69 17.02
C LYS A 459 -21.70 -29.34 17.90
N ALA A 460 -21.56 -30.63 18.24
CA ALA A 460 -22.47 -31.28 19.18
C ALA A 460 -22.42 -30.66 20.59
N GLU A 461 -21.23 -30.25 21.03
CA GLU A 461 -21.02 -29.68 22.37
C GLU A 461 -20.87 -28.17 22.36
N LEU A 462 -20.59 -27.51 21.23
CA LEU A 462 -20.38 -26.05 21.14
C LEU A 462 -21.39 -25.33 20.23
N GLY A 463 -22.20 -26.05 19.46
CA GLY A 463 -23.05 -25.40 18.46
C GLY A 463 -22.21 -24.63 17.43
N GLU A 464 -22.66 -23.44 17.04
CA GLU A 464 -21.92 -22.56 16.14
C GLU A 464 -20.63 -21.98 16.73
N ASP A 465 -20.44 -22.01 18.06
CA ASP A 465 -19.16 -21.61 18.69
C ASP A 465 -18.00 -22.50 18.26
N ALA A 466 -18.29 -23.73 17.79
CA ALA A 466 -17.28 -24.66 17.28
C ALA A 466 -16.41 -24.06 16.16
N ARG A 467 -16.95 -23.12 15.37
CA ARG A 467 -16.21 -22.45 14.28
C ARG A 467 -15.12 -21.50 14.79
N PHE A 468 -15.28 -21.00 16.00
CA PHE A 468 -14.40 -20.00 16.63
C PHE A 468 -13.52 -20.62 17.72
N ALA A 469 -13.64 -21.93 17.97
CA ALA A 469 -12.90 -22.63 19.01
C ALA A 469 -11.37 -22.54 18.86
N SER A 470 -10.87 -22.41 17.63
CA SER A 470 -9.44 -22.19 17.35
C SER A 470 -8.91 -20.86 17.87
N ASP A 471 -9.76 -19.83 17.92
CA ASP A 471 -9.37 -18.46 18.25
C ASP A 471 -9.14 -18.29 19.76
N LEU A 472 -9.52 -19.30 20.55
CA LEU A 472 -9.27 -19.41 21.99
C LEU A 472 -7.84 -19.84 22.34
N PHE A 473 -7.05 -20.25 21.35
CA PHE A 473 -5.65 -20.64 21.50
C PHE A 473 -4.74 -19.59 20.93
#